data_AF-A0A7J4YK86-F1
#
_entry.id   AF-A0A7J4YK86-F1
#
_cell.length_a   1.000
_cell.length_b   1.000
_cell.length_c   1.000
_cell.angle_alpha   90.00
_cell.angle_beta   90.00
_cell.angle_gamma   90.00
#
_symmetry.space_group_name_H-M   'P 1'
#
loop_
_entity.id
_entity.type
_entity.pdbx_description
1 polymer ?
#
loop_
_entity_poly.entity_id
_entity_poly.type
_entity_poly.pdbx_seq_one_letter_code
_entity_poly.pdbx_strand_id
1 'polypeptide(L)'
;MKKKNLSTTNTLPFPGKKEYTSLGEVKKEFLGNFSYLTHKIGREIGKNMPLYKAYSDTDHSDIGPHYKTFPSIDLEDGYTTHVGMNWPERKDNLLLSLTKDFVLGNGGDNITFGMIYPDKPKKRVSAFLTESFFESFSGSTKFGKVYFFLIASKAGYISQQSSGEARWLFPEGVALGYRNSDFYVFNGFTDQIKYQGEKLTGNTIKRLDDILWSIK
;
A
#
# COMPACT_ATOMS: atom_id res chain seq x y z
N MET A 1 19.39 11.85 33.71
CA MET A 1 18.69 10.88 32.85
C MET A 1 19.63 10.43 31.74
N LYS A 2 20.03 9.15 31.72
CA LYS A 2 20.96 8.61 30.72
C LYS A 2 20.26 8.53 29.36
N LYS A 3 20.77 9.26 28.36
CA LYS A 3 20.45 9.04 26.95
C LYS A 3 20.79 7.57 26.64
N LYS A 4 19.78 6.76 26.31
CA LYS A 4 20.01 5.48 25.66
C LYS A 4 20.62 5.79 24.30
N ASN A 5 21.93 5.62 24.17
CA ASN A 5 22.56 5.47 22.86
C ASN A 5 21.86 4.29 22.19
N LEU A 6 21.01 4.55 21.19
CA LEU A 6 20.59 3.50 20.26
C LEU A 6 21.87 3.00 19.61
N SER A 7 22.28 1.81 20.04
CA SER A 7 23.27 0.98 19.36
C SER A 7 23.02 1.06 17.85
N THR A 8 24.01 1.59 17.11
CA THR A 8 24.07 1.67 15.65
C THR A 8 24.36 0.29 15.06
N THR A 9 23.55 -0.71 15.39
CA THR A 9 23.49 -1.94 14.62
C THR A 9 22.64 -1.64 13.38
N ASN A 10 23.26 -1.71 12.19
CA ASN A 10 22.59 -1.58 10.89
C ASN A 10 21.62 -2.74 10.58
N THR A 11 21.35 -3.60 11.56
CA THR A 11 20.49 -4.77 11.45
C THR A 11 19.08 -4.44 11.90
N LEU A 12 18.09 -5.03 11.24
CA LEU A 12 16.68 -4.90 11.63
C LEU A 12 16.46 -5.43 13.06
N PRO A 13 15.62 -4.77 13.88
CA PRO A 13 15.23 -5.28 15.19
C PRO A 13 14.60 -6.68 15.13
N PHE A 14 13.83 -6.95 14.09
CA PHE A 14 13.27 -8.26 13.77
C PHE A 14 13.76 -8.65 12.37
N PRO A 15 14.78 -9.51 12.24
CA PRO A 15 15.31 -9.89 10.93
C PRO A 15 14.25 -10.63 10.11
N GLY A 16 14.31 -10.43 8.79
CA GLY A 16 13.43 -11.14 7.87
C GLY A 16 13.67 -12.65 7.87
N LYS A 17 12.68 -13.39 7.39
CA LYS A 17 12.77 -14.83 7.16
C LYS A 17 12.71 -15.13 5.68
N LYS A 18 13.42 -16.19 5.26
CA LYS A 18 13.31 -16.72 3.90
C LYS A 18 11.88 -17.18 3.60
N GLU A 19 11.25 -17.85 4.57
CA GLU A 19 9.90 -18.37 4.47
C GLU A 19 9.16 -18.11 5.78
N TYR A 20 7.92 -17.62 5.67
CA TYR A 20 7.06 -17.34 6.81
C TYR A 20 6.05 -18.44 7.04
N THR A 21 5.70 -18.67 8.30
CA THR A 21 4.70 -19.68 8.68
C THR A 21 3.28 -19.14 8.61
N SER A 22 3.11 -17.82 8.70
CA SER A 22 1.79 -17.17 8.65
C SER A 22 1.87 -15.70 8.27
N LEU A 23 0.75 -15.15 7.80
CA LEU A 23 0.60 -13.71 7.54
C LEU A 23 0.71 -12.88 8.84
N GLY A 24 0.21 -13.40 9.96
CA GLY A 24 0.29 -12.72 11.26
C GLY A 24 1.72 -12.51 11.74
N GLU A 25 2.61 -13.46 11.44
CA GLU A 25 4.05 -13.35 11.72
C GLU A 25 4.68 -12.17 10.96
N VAL A 26 4.40 -12.06 9.66
CA VAL A 26 4.90 -10.97 8.80
C VAL A 26 4.41 -9.62 9.30
N LYS A 27 3.12 -9.52 9.64
CA LYS A 27 2.54 -8.28 10.19
C LYS A 27 3.26 -7.88 11.49
N LYS A 28 3.50 -8.85 12.38
CA LYS A 28 4.20 -8.60 13.66
C LYS A 28 5.63 -8.10 13.43
N GLU A 29 6.37 -8.73 12.52
CA GLU A 29 7.71 -8.30 12.12
C GLU A 29 7.69 -6.87 11.54
N PHE A 30 6.80 -6.61 10.59
CA PHE A 30 6.65 -5.28 9.97
C PHE A 30 6.39 -4.19 11.01
N LEU A 31 5.44 -4.41 11.92
CA LEU A 31 5.12 -3.44 12.97
C LEU A 31 6.29 -3.28 13.96
N GLY A 32 6.99 -4.36 14.29
CA GLY A 32 8.18 -4.34 15.13
C GLY A 32 9.35 -3.55 14.52
N ASN A 33 9.49 -3.59 13.19
CA ASN A 33 10.53 -2.89 12.45
C ASN A 33 10.15 -1.45 12.05
N PHE A 34 8.89 -1.06 12.17
CA PHE A 34 8.37 0.18 11.59
C PHE A 34 9.14 1.44 12.01
N SER A 35 9.45 1.59 13.30
CA SER A 35 10.18 2.76 13.82
C SER A 35 11.60 2.84 13.27
N TYR A 36 12.29 1.70 13.20
CA TYR A 36 13.64 1.61 12.63
C TYR A 36 13.64 1.94 11.13
N LEU A 37 12.72 1.33 10.38
CA LEU A 37 12.58 1.55 8.94
C LEU A 37 12.23 3.01 8.64
N THR A 38 11.33 3.63 9.41
CA THR A 38 10.98 5.06 9.25
C THR A 38 12.21 5.96 9.42
N HIS A 39 13.10 5.66 10.36
CA HIS A 39 14.36 6.40 10.51
C HIS A 39 15.32 6.16 9.34
N LYS A 40 15.43 4.92 8.82
CA LYS A 40 16.26 4.60 7.63
C LYS A 40 15.73 5.35 6.40
N ILE A 41 14.42 5.31 6.17
CA ILE A 41 13.71 6.05 5.11
C ILE A 41 14.00 7.55 5.22
N GLY A 42 13.86 8.16 6.39
CA GLY A 42 14.11 9.60 6.57
C GLY A 42 15.53 10.01 6.16
N ARG A 43 16.54 9.17 6.46
CA ARG A 43 17.92 9.42 6.02
C ARG A 43 18.07 9.32 4.51
N GLU A 44 17.50 8.28 3.89
CA GLU A 44 17.59 8.09 2.44
C GLU A 44 16.83 9.16 1.66
N ILE A 45 15.67 9.61 2.17
CA ILE A 45 14.95 10.77 1.62
C ILE A 45 15.79 12.05 1.74
N GLY A 46 16.43 12.28 2.89
CA GLY A 46 17.32 13.43 3.09
C GLY A 46 18.47 13.47 2.09
N LYS A 47 19.12 12.32 1.82
CA LYS A 47 20.19 12.20 0.81
C LYS A 47 19.71 12.53 -0.60
N ASN A 48 18.50 12.10 -0.94
CA ASN A 48 17.92 12.26 -2.28
C ASN A 48 17.07 13.54 -2.43
N MET A 49 17.02 14.41 -1.41
CA MET A 49 16.22 15.64 -1.45
C MET A 49 16.49 16.54 -2.68
N PRO A 50 17.74 16.72 -3.15
CA PRO A 50 18.00 17.51 -4.35
C PRO A 50 17.27 16.99 -5.60
N LEU A 51 17.16 15.66 -5.77
CA LEU A 51 16.44 15.04 -6.89
C LEU A 51 14.95 15.39 -6.84
N TYR A 52 14.33 15.27 -5.68
CA TYR A 52 12.90 15.53 -5.50
C TYR A 52 12.58 17.00 -5.69
N LYS A 53 13.41 17.88 -5.12
CA LYS A 53 13.24 19.33 -5.23
C LYS A 53 13.42 19.82 -6.67
N ALA A 54 14.41 19.29 -7.39
CA ALA A 54 14.60 19.63 -8.81
C ALA A 54 13.35 19.33 -9.65
N TYR A 55 12.68 18.20 -9.40
CA TYR A 55 11.41 17.88 -10.07
C TYR A 55 10.28 18.82 -9.63
N SER A 56 10.09 19.05 -8.32
CA SER A 56 9.03 19.95 -7.81
C SER A 56 9.14 21.39 -8.33
N ASP A 57 10.37 21.89 -8.43
CA ASP A 57 10.69 23.26 -8.84
C ASP A 57 10.57 23.45 -10.37
N THR A 58 10.61 22.37 -11.15
CA THR A 58 10.41 22.43 -12.60
C THR A 58 8.95 22.76 -12.92
N ASP A 59 8.71 23.49 -14.00
CA ASP A 59 7.36 23.71 -14.51
C ASP A 59 6.94 22.52 -15.38
N HIS A 60 5.81 21.91 -15.04
CA HIS A 60 5.21 20.78 -15.76
C HIS A 60 3.80 21.15 -16.26
N SER A 61 3.49 22.44 -16.38
CA SER A 61 2.16 22.92 -16.79
C SER A 61 1.75 22.41 -18.17
N ASP A 62 2.71 22.09 -19.03
CA ASP A 62 2.51 21.49 -20.36
C ASP A 62 1.94 20.06 -20.30
N ILE A 63 2.30 19.29 -19.26
CA ILE A 63 1.77 17.95 -18.99
C ILE A 63 0.43 18.03 -18.25
N GLY A 64 0.25 19.09 -17.46
CA GLY A 64 -0.88 19.26 -16.55
C GLY A 64 -0.72 18.48 -15.24
N PRO A 65 -1.77 18.40 -14.41
CA PRO A 65 -1.73 17.66 -13.15
C PRO A 65 -1.42 16.19 -13.37
N HIS A 66 -0.36 15.70 -12.73
CA HIS A 66 0.11 14.34 -12.93
C HIS A 66 0.81 13.80 -11.69
N TYR A 67 1.01 12.49 -11.71
CA TYR A 67 1.74 11.76 -10.70
C TYR A 67 3.12 11.35 -11.22
N LYS A 68 4.14 11.54 -10.39
CA LYS A 68 5.53 11.13 -10.65
C LYS A 68 5.95 10.05 -9.67
N THR A 69 6.43 8.92 -10.18
CA THR A 69 7.21 7.93 -9.41
C THR A 69 8.69 8.28 -9.42
N PHE A 70 9.36 8.11 -8.28
CA PHE A 70 10.81 8.10 -8.16
C PHE A 70 11.31 6.66 -7.97
N PRO A 71 12.63 6.40 -8.12
CA PRO A 71 13.21 5.13 -7.73
C PRO A 71 12.79 4.75 -6.30
N SER A 72 12.32 3.52 -6.12
CA SER A 72 11.99 3.02 -4.78
C SER A 72 13.27 2.77 -3.98
N ILE A 73 13.18 2.93 -2.67
CA ILE A 73 14.29 2.72 -1.75
C ILE A 73 14.22 1.28 -1.26
N ASP A 74 15.22 0.48 -1.64
CA ASP A 74 15.43 -0.86 -1.07
C ASP A 74 15.96 -0.71 0.36
N LEU A 75 15.28 -1.34 1.30
CA LEU A 75 15.63 -1.33 2.72
C LEU A 75 16.18 -2.67 3.19
N GLU A 76 16.38 -3.62 2.28
CA GLU A 76 16.77 -5.02 2.48
C GLU A 76 15.64 -5.87 3.13
N ASP A 77 15.84 -7.19 3.22
CA ASP A 77 14.89 -8.15 3.81
C ASP A 77 13.45 -8.06 3.25
N GLY A 78 13.37 -7.76 1.95
CA GLY A 78 12.11 -7.60 1.21
C GLY A 78 11.36 -6.30 1.51
N TYR A 79 11.89 -5.42 2.35
CA TYR A 79 11.30 -4.11 2.61
C TYR A 79 11.64 -3.12 1.51
N THR A 80 10.61 -2.46 0.98
CA THR A 80 10.77 -1.40 -0.02
C THR A 80 9.95 -0.19 0.38
N THR A 81 10.51 1.01 0.22
CA THR A 81 9.71 2.24 0.28
C THR A 81 9.53 2.81 -1.11
N HIS A 82 8.28 2.86 -1.54
CA HIS A 82 7.88 3.54 -2.75
C HIS A 82 7.84 5.04 -2.50
N VAL A 83 8.36 5.82 -3.45
CA VAL A 83 8.44 7.29 -3.39
C VAL A 83 7.78 7.88 -4.62
N GLY A 84 6.92 8.88 -4.43
CA GLY A 84 6.25 9.58 -5.50
C GLY A 84 5.83 11.00 -5.12
N MET A 85 5.19 11.69 -6.06
CA MET A 85 4.74 13.07 -5.91
C MET A 85 3.53 13.34 -6.80
N ASN A 86 2.55 14.10 -6.28
CA ASN A 86 1.46 14.64 -7.09
C ASN A 86 1.78 16.10 -7.41
N TRP A 87 2.00 16.42 -8.67
CA TRP A 87 2.24 17.78 -9.12
C TRP A 87 0.95 18.34 -9.75
N PRO A 88 0.56 19.60 -9.47
CA PRO A 88 1.20 20.55 -8.56
C PRO A 88 0.69 20.43 -7.11
N GLU A 89 -0.43 19.74 -6.86
CA GLU A 89 -1.19 19.78 -5.60
C GLU A 89 -0.36 19.47 -4.35
N ARG A 90 0.61 18.55 -4.45
CA ARG A 90 1.48 18.12 -3.36
C ARG A 90 2.94 18.09 -3.79
N LYS A 91 3.35 19.00 -4.67
CA LYS A 91 4.72 19.01 -5.21
C LYS A 91 5.80 19.16 -4.12
N ASP A 92 5.46 19.83 -3.01
CA ASP A 92 6.37 19.98 -1.87
C ASP A 92 6.30 18.82 -0.85
N ASN A 93 5.40 17.85 -1.06
CA ASN A 93 5.16 16.74 -0.14
C ASN A 93 5.27 15.39 -0.86
N LEU A 94 6.33 14.65 -0.55
CA LEU A 94 6.49 13.29 -1.06
C LEU A 94 5.40 12.35 -0.56
N LEU A 95 4.92 11.52 -1.47
CA LEU A 95 4.13 10.35 -1.17
C LEU A 95 5.08 9.20 -0.86
N LEU A 96 4.94 8.61 0.32
CA LEU A 96 5.72 7.46 0.77
C LEU A 96 4.80 6.30 1.08
N SER A 97 5.22 5.08 0.71
CA SER A 97 4.54 3.85 1.13
C SER A 97 5.56 2.75 1.36
N LEU A 98 5.61 2.23 2.59
CA LEU A 98 6.48 1.12 2.99
C LEU A 98 5.73 -0.20 2.80
N THR A 99 6.37 -1.12 2.08
CA THR A 99 5.86 -2.45 1.78
C THR A 99 6.89 -3.51 2.18
N LYS A 100 6.45 -4.75 2.28
CA LYS A 100 7.30 -5.92 2.44
C LYS A 100 6.86 -7.02 1.50
N ASP A 101 7.74 -7.46 0.61
CA ASP A 101 7.58 -8.67 -0.17
C ASP A 101 8.10 -9.89 0.61
N PHE A 102 7.36 -10.99 0.59
CA PHE A 102 7.70 -12.24 1.28
C PHE A 102 6.99 -13.44 0.65
N VAL A 103 7.40 -14.65 1.06
CA VAL A 103 6.75 -15.92 0.71
C VAL A 103 6.36 -16.71 1.96
N LEU A 104 5.30 -17.51 1.85
CA LEU A 104 4.93 -18.48 2.88
C LEU A 104 5.64 -19.82 2.63
N GLY A 105 6.03 -20.53 3.69
CA GLY A 105 6.80 -21.78 3.61
C GLY A 105 6.07 -22.97 3.00
N ASN A 106 4.80 -22.81 2.62
CA ASN A 106 4.07 -23.78 1.81
C ASN A 106 4.34 -23.63 0.30
N GLY A 107 5.29 -22.78 -0.10
CA GLY A 107 5.69 -22.59 -1.50
C GLY A 107 4.68 -21.81 -2.34
N GLY A 108 3.85 -20.97 -1.68
CA GLY A 108 2.85 -20.14 -2.37
C GLY A 108 3.42 -18.92 -3.10
N ASP A 109 2.54 -18.20 -3.79
CA ASP A 109 2.82 -16.95 -4.53
C ASP A 109 3.62 -15.93 -3.70
N ASN A 110 4.35 -15.06 -4.38
CA ASN A 110 4.90 -13.86 -3.73
C ASN A 110 3.75 -13.00 -3.18
N ILE A 111 3.87 -12.56 -1.93
CA ILE A 111 2.88 -11.72 -1.27
C ILE A 111 3.53 -10.41 -0.88
N THR A 112 2.85 -9.30 -1.19
CA THR A 112 3.21 -7.99 -0.68
C THR A 112 2.32 -7.63 0.50
N PHE A 113 2.95 -7.37 1.64
CA PHE A 113 2.31 -6.69 2.76
C PHE A 113 2.45 -5.17 2.62
N GLY A 114 1.37 -4.45 2.90
CA GLY A 114 1.40 -3.00 3.03
C GLY A 114 0.21 -2.47 3.82
N MET A 115 0.22 -1.16 4.04
CA MET A 115 -0.87 -0.47 4.70
C MET A 115 -1.72 0.28 3.66
N ILE A 116 -3.03 0.10 3.72
CA ILE A 116 -4.01 0.79 2.86
C ILE A 116 -4.87 1.74 3.72
N TYR A 117 -5.48 2.74 3.09
CA TYR A 117 -6.18 3.85 3.75
C TYR A 117 -7.51 4.11 3.04
N PRO A 118 -8.49 3.20 3.16
CA PRO A 118 -9.80 3.43 2.60
C PRO A 118 -10.52 4.60 3.29
N ASP A 119 -11.42 5.26 2.57
CA ASP A 119 -12.36 6.24 3.13
C ASP A 119 -13.34 5.60 4.11
N LYS A 120 -13.58 4.28 3.97
CA LYS A 120 -14.25 3.48 4.98
C LYS A 120 -13.67 2.07 5.03
N PRO A 121 -13.16 1.63 6.20
CA PRO A 121 -13.09 2.38 7.46
C PRO A 121 -12.05 3.52 7.38
N LYS A 122 -12.35 4.71 7.95
CA LYS A 122 -11.48 5.92 7.98
C LYS A 122 -10.20 5.73 8.82
N LYS A 123 -9.43 4.69 8.55
CA LYS A 123 -8.20 4.34 9.25
C LYS A 123 -7.28 3.54 8.36
N ARG A 124 -6.01 3.56 8.71
CA ARG A 124 -5.00 2.68 8.14
C ARG A 124 -5.33 1.23 8.49
N VAL A 125 -5.35 0.35 7.49
CA VAL A 125 -5.55 -1.10 7.68
C VAL A 125 -4.45 -1.89 7.00
N SER A 126 -4.12 -3.04 7.58
CA SER A 126 -3.13 -3.97 7.05
C SER A 126 -3.74 -4.79 5.92
N ALA A 127 -3.02 -4.89 4.80
CA ALA A 127 -3.43 -5.69 3.66
C ALA A 127 -2.27 -6.53 3.13
N PHE A 128 -2.60 -7.75 2.73
CA PHE A 128 -1.74 -8.66 1.99
C PHE A 128 -2.28 -8.78 0.57
N LEU A 129 -1.42 -8.63 -0.42
CA LEU A 129 -1.78 -8.64 -1.82
C LEU A 129 -0.91 -9.67 -2.53
N THR A 130 -1.54 -10.64 -3.18
CA THR A 130 -0.83 -11.69 -3.90
C THR A 130 -0.28 -11.20 -5.23
N GLU A 131 0.63 -11.97 -5.81
CA GLU A 131 1.10 -11.76 -7.18
C GLU A 131 -0.07 -11.77 -8.18
N SER A 132 -0.99 -12.73 -8.07
CA SER A 132 -2.20 -12.82 -8.90
C SER A 132 -3.11 -11.57 -8.84
N PHE A 133 -3.19 -10.91 -7.68
CA PHE A 133 -3.85 -9.60 -7.57
C PHE A 133 -3.14 -8.57 -8.45
N PHE A 134 -1.81 -8.45 -8.34
CA PHE A 134 -1.04 -7.46 -9.10
C PHE A 134 -1.01 -7.76 -10.59
N GLU A 135 -0.95 -9.02 -11.01
CA GLU A 135 -1.07 -9.41 -12.41
C GLU A 135 -2.40 -8.97 -13.01
N SER A 136 -3.50 -9.23 -12.30
CA SER A 136 -4.84 -8.81 -12.71
C SER A 136 -4.97 -7.28 -12.74
N PHE A 137 -4.50 -6.61 -11.68
CA PHE A 137 -4.51 -5.14 -11.57
C PHE A 137 -3.72 -4.49 -12.71
N SER A 138 -2.49 -4.93 -12.95
CA SER A 138 -1.63 -4.39 -14.00
C SER A 138 -2.14 -4.74 -15.40
N GLY A 139 -2.71 -5.94 -15.58
CA GLY A 139 -3.33 -6.35 -16.83
C GLY A 139 -4.46 -5.42 -17.26
N SER A 140 -5.38 -5.11 -16.34
CA SER A 140 -6.56 -4.28 -16.59
C SER A 140 -6.26 -2.77 -16.61
N THR A 141 -5.42 -2.28 -15.70
CA THR A 141 -5.24 -0.82 -15.51
C THR A 141 -4.02 -0.24 -16.19
N LYS A 142 -3.06 -1.10 -16.59
CA LYS A 142 -1.70 -0.74 -17.00
C LYS A 142 -0.87 -0.05 -15.90
N PHE A 143 -1.36 0.03 -14.67
CA PHE A 143 -0.61 0.53 -13.51
C PHE A 143 0.08 -0.61 -12.75
N GLY A 144 1.22 -0.30 -12.15
CA GLY A 144 2.01 -1.26 -11.36
C GLY A 144 1.86 -1.11 -9.84
N LYS A 145 2.52 -2.01 -9.11
CA LYS A 145 2.60 -2.05 -7.63
C LYS A 145 2.93 -0.68 -6.99
N VAL A 146 3.87 0.06 -7.58
CA VAL A 146 4.31 1.38 -7.06
C VAL A 146 3.17 2.39 -7.07
N TYR A 147 2.44 2.48 -8.18
CA TYR A 147 1.27 3.36 -8.29
C TYR A 147 0.19 2.95 -7.29
N PHE A 148 -0.07 1.65 -7.19
CA PHE A 148 -1.08 1.11 -6.28
C PHE A 148 -0.86 1.56 -4.83
N PHE A 149 0.35 1.36 -4.29
CA PHE A 149 0.64 1.69 -2.89
C PHE A 149 0.79 3.20 -2.63
N LEU A 150 1.05 4.00 -3.65
CA LEU A 150 1.21 5.45 -3.50
C LEU A 150 -0.08 6.23 -3.70
N ILE A 151 -1.01 5.72 -4.52
CA ILE A 151 -2.22 6.43 -4.95
C ILE A 151 -3.47 5.59 -4.66
N ALA A 152 -3.68 4.52 -5.43
CA ALA A 152 -4.90 3.71 -5.42
C ALA A 152 -5.32 3.27 -4.01
N SER A 153 -4.33 2.87 -3.20
CA SER A 153 -4.56 2.34 -1.87
C SER A 153 -5.02 3.35 -0.82
N LYS A 154 -5.13 4.64 -1.17
CA LYS A 154 -5.43 5.74 -0.23
C LYS A 154 -6.86 6.25 -0.28
N ALA A 155 -7.73 5.51 -0.96
CA ALA A 155 -9.15 5.83 -1.07
C ALA A 155 -9.98 4.53 -1.09
N GLY A 156 -11.29 4.71 -0.98
CA GLY A 156 -12.23 3.64 -1.28
C GLY A 156 -13.03 3.12 -0.09
N TYR A 157 -13.83 2.11 -0.38
CA TYR A 157 -14.79 1.52 0.53
C TYR A 157 -14.58 0.02 0.61
N ILE A 158 -14.35 -0.49 1.82
CA ILE A 158 -14.31 -1.94 2.08
C ILE A 158 -15.69 -2.39 2.57
N SER A 159 -16.32 -3.24 1.78
CA SER A 159 -17.51 -4.02 2.14
C SER A 159 -17.10 -5.42 2.59
N GLN A 160 -17.76 -5.95 3.61
CA GLN A 160 -17.43 -7.25 4.19
C GLN A 160 -18.71 -8.02 4.54
N GLN A 161 -18.74 -9.31 4.21
CA GLN A 161 -19.79 -10.25 4.66
C GLN A 161 -19.43 -10.94 5.97
N SER A 162 -20.43 -11.55 6.62
CA SER A 162 -20.26 -12.36 7.82
C SER A 162 -19.42 -13.62 7.58
N SER A 163 -19.36 -14.12 6.34
CA SER A 163 -18.49 -15.22 5.91
C SER A 163 -16.99 -14.89 5.99
N GLY A 164 -16.64 -13.61 6.07
CA GLY A 164 -15.26 -13.13 6.02
C GLY A 164 -14.85 -12.63 4.64
N GLU A 165 -15.62 -12.88 3.57
CA GLU A 165 -15.37 -12.28 2.26
C GLU A 165 -15.36 -10.75 2.34
N ALA A 166 -14.46 -10.14 1.59
CA ALA A 166 -14.26 -8.71 1.55
C ALA A 166 -14.08 -8.22 0.12
N ARG A 167 -14.74 -7.10 -0.21
CA ARG A 167 -14.60 -6.40 -1.49
C ARG A 167 -14.18 -4.97 -1.18
N TRP A 168 -13.04 -4.55 -1.71
CA TRP A 168 -12.57 -3.18 -1.55
C TRP A 168 -12.70 -2.46 -2.87
N LEU A 169 -13.65 -1.53 -2.92
CA LEU A 169 -13.87 -0.62 -4.04
C LEU A 169 -12.93 0.57 -3.91
N PHE A 170 -12.07 0.82 -4.89
CA PHE A 170 -11.13 1.93 -4.95
C PHE A 170 -11.11 2.55 -6.36
N PRO A 171 -10.40 3.68 -6.61
CA PRO A 171 -10.58 4.45 -7.84
C PRO A 171 -10.35 3.67 -9.14
N GLU A 172 -9.47 2.67 -9.12
CA GLU A 172 -9.13 1.87 -10.29
C GLU A 172 -10.04 0.65 -10.46
N GLY A 173 -10.73 0.19 -9.42
CA GLY A 173 -11.54 -1.02 -9.49
C GLY A 173 -11.94 -1.60 -8.13
N VAL A 174 -12.14 -2.92 -8.10
CA VAL A 174 -12.51 -3.68 -6.90
C VAL A 174 -11.45 -4.75 -6.65
N ALA A 175 -10.85 -4.72 -5.45
CA ALA A 175 -10.05 -5.83 -4.95
C ALA A 175 -10.98 -6.87 -4.29
N LEU A 176 -10.81 -8.12 -4.69
CA LEU A 176 -11.55 -9.27 -4.20
C LEU A 176 -10.66 -10.05 -3.24
N GLY A 177 -11.26 -10.48 -2.13
CA GLY A 177 -10.52 -11.19 -1.12
C GLY A 177 -11.33 -11.47 0.13
N TYR A 178 -10.65 -11.50 1.26
CA TYR A 178 -11.25 -11.82 2.54
C TYR A 178 -10.56 -11.09 3.68
N ARG A 179 -11.26 -11.00 4.80
CA ARG A 179 -10.72 -10.54 6.07
C ARG A 179 -10.29 -11.74 6.90
N ASN A 180 -9.06 -11.68 7.42
CA ASN A 180 -8.57 -12.62 8.41
C ASN A 180 -8.23 -11.83 9.68
N SER A 181 -9.08 -12.00 10.70
CA SER A 181 -8.98 -11.32 12.00
C SER A 181 -8.79 -9.80 11.88
N ASP A 182 -7.54 -9.34 11.83
CA ASP A 182 -7.09 -7.96 11.93
C ASP A 182 -6.36 -7.44 10.67
N PHE A 183 -6.44 -8.16 9.55
CA PHE A 183 -5.95 -7.73 8.24
C PHE A 183 -6.84 -8.24 7.10
N TYR A 184 -6.64 -7.69 5.91
CA TYR A 184 -7.26 -8.15 4.67
C TYR A 184 -6.25 -8.89 3.81
N VAL A 185 -6.73 -9.84 3.02
CA VAL A 185 -5.98 -10.54 1.98
C VAL A 185 -6.73 -10.37 0.69
N PHE A 186 -6.09 -9.80 -0.33
CA PHE A 186 -6.66 -9.61 -1.65
C PHE A 186 -5.87 -10.40 -2.68
N ASN A 187 -6.60 -11.20 -3.47
CA ASN A 187 -6.03 -12.12 -4.45
C ASN A 187 -6.64 -11.99 -5.84
N GLY A 188 -7.67 -11.15 -5.99
CA GLY A 188 -8.31 -10.88 -7.28
C GLY A 188 -8.57 -9.39 -7.46
N PHE A 189 -8.68 -8.97 -8.72
CA PHE A 189 -9.00 -7.61 -9.09
C PHE A 189 -9.94 -7.58 -10.30
N THR A 190 -10.86 -6.61 -10.31
CA THR A 190 -11.70 -6.29 -11.47
C THR A 190 -11.87 -4.78 -11.60
N ASP A 191 -11.88 -4.25 -12.81
CA ASP A 191 -12.07 -2.82 -13.10
C ASP A 191 -13.50 -2.47 -13.56
N GLN A 192 -14.43 -3.43 -13.45
CA GLN A 192 -15.83 -3.28 -13.85
C GLN A 192 -16.56 -2.12 -13.14
N ILE A 193 -16.19 -1.85 -11.88
CA ILE A 193 -16.80 -0.81 -11.04
C ILE A 193 -15.67 -0.03 -10.37
N LYS A 194 -15.77 1.30 -10.37
CA LYS A 194 -14.73 2.21 -9.89
C LYS A 194 -15.26 3.17 -8.86
N TYR A 195 -14.49 3.40 -7.79
CA TYR A 195 -14.85 4.35 -6.76
C TYR A 195 -14.76 5.79 -7.27
N GLN A 196 -15.78 6.61 -7.00
CA GLN A 196 -15.83 8.00 -7.50
C GLN A 196 -15.57 9.03 -6.41
N GLY A 197 -15.11 8.62 -5.22
CA GLY A 197 -14.95 9.54 -4.08
C GLY A 197 -16.29 10.00 -3.49
N GLU A 198 -17.36 9.25 -3.74
CA GLU A 198 -18.70 9.63 -3.28
C GLU A 198 -18.81 9.61 -1.75
N LYS A 199 -19.60 10.53 -1.19
CA LYS A 199 -19.86 10.60 0.25
C LYS A 199 -20.54 9.32 0.73
N LEU A 200 -19.89 8.60 1.63
CA LEU A 200 -20.34 7.32 2.18
C LEU A 200 -21.44 7.50 3.24
N THR A 201 -22.65 7.85 2.79
CA THR A 201 -23.88 7.86 3.60
C THR A 201 -24.53 6.47 3.66
N GLY A 202 -25.48 6.25 4.57
CA GLY A 202 -26.17 4.95 4.69
C GLY A 202 -26.78 4.44 3.38
N ASN A 203 -27.46 5.32 2.63
CA ASN A 203 -28.05 4.96 1.34
C ASN A 203 -26.98 4.69 0.28
N THR A 204 -25.92 5.50 0.23
CA THR A 204 -24.80 5.29 -0.69
C THR A 204 -24.12 3.94 -0.43
N ILE A 205 -23.86 3.64 0.85
CA ILE A 205 -23.23 2.39 1.28
C ILE A 205 -24.09 1.20 0.88
N LYS A 206 -25.39 1.23 1.16
CA LYS A 206 -26.30 0.15 0.78
C LYS A 206 -26.27 -0.13 -0.73
N ARG A 207 -26.37 0.93 -1.55
CA ARG A 207 -26.26 0.82 -3.02
C ARG A 207 -24.92 0.23 -3.46
N LEU A 208 -23.82 0.69 -2.86
CA LEU A 208 -22.48 0.19 -3.18
C LEU A 208 -22.34 -1.27 -2.76
N ASP A 209 -22.90 -1.68 -1.62
CA ASP A 209 -22.92 -3.09 -1.20
C ASP A 209 -23.68 -3.95 -2.22
N ASP A 210 -24.88 -3.57 -2.62
CA ASP A 210 -25.68 -4.32 -3.60
C ASP A 210 -24.92 -4.50 -4.93
N ILE A 211 -24.27 -3.44 -5.41
CA ILE A 211 -23.43 -3.48 -6.61
C ILE A 211 -22.22 -4.37 -6.40
N LEU A 212 -21.48 -4.16 -5.30
CA LEU A 212 -20.25 -4.87 -5.03
C LEU A 212 -20.50 -6.36 -4.94
N TRP A 213 -21.56 -6.80 -4.28
CA TRP A 213 -21.89 -8.22 -4.09
C TRP A 213 -22.59 -8.86 -5.31
N SER A 214 -22.91 -8.09 -6.34
CA SER A 214 -23.38 -8.63 -7.63
C SER A 214 -22.25 -9.07 -8.57
N ILE A 215 -21.00 -8.66 -8.29
CA ILE A 215 -19.82 -9.10 -9.04
C ILE A 215 -19.64 -10.60 -8.83
N LYS A 216 -19.47 -11.34 -9.92
CA LYS A 216 -19.25 -12.79 -9.89
C LYS A 216 -17.78 -13.13 -9.68
#